data_AF-A0A7Y1XGE0-F1
#
_entry.id   AF-A0A7Y1XGE0-F1
#
_cell.length_a   1.000
_cell.length_b   1.000
_cell.length_c   1.000
_cell.angle_alpha   90.00
_cell.angle_beta   90.00
_cell.angle_gamma   90.00
#
_symmetry.space_group_name_H-M   'P 1'
#
loop_
_entity.id
_entity.type
_entity.pdbx_description
1 polymer ?
#
loop_
_entity_poly.entity_id
_entity_poly.type
_entity_poly.pdbx_seq_one_letter_code
_entity_poly.pdbx_strand_id
1 'polypeptide(L)'
;MSVWNVYLLSLLALCVLLFWLTRRWWHWATRLAALAAISAPLLLPVAVGDTSERAPAWVIAVFESAFGSEAVARAALLPLVAVMVVALLSFAVFIFVRRERAPTA
;
A
#
# COMPACT_ATOMS: atom_id res chain seq x y z
N MET A 1 18.95 -11.91 9.37
CA MET A 1 17.96 -10.84 9.14
C MET A 1 16.60 -11.49 8.88
N SER A 2 15.52 -10.97 9.47
CA SER A 2 14.15 -11.47 9.21
C SER A 2 13.74 -11.18 7.75
N VAL A 3 12.97 -12.08 7.13
CA VAL A 3 12.38 -11.88 5.79
C VAL A 3 11.57 -10.58 5.73
N TRP A 4 10.91 -10.22 6.84
CA TRP A 4 10.21 -8.95 6.99
C TRP A 4 11.13 -7.73 6.86
N ASN A 5 12.37 -7.80 7.36
CA ASN A 5 13.30 -6.69 7.24
C ASN A 5 13.73 -6.50 5.78
N VAL A 6 13.95 -7.59 5.05
CA VAL A 6 14.27 -7.53 3.62
C VAL A 6 13.10 -6.93 2.85
N TYR A 7 11.88 -7.39 3.13
CA TYR A 7 10.66 -6.84 2.52
C TYR A 7 10.48 -5.33 2.80
N LEU A 8 10.62 -4.91 4.05
CA LEU A 8 10.50 -3.50 4.45
C LEU A 8 11.56 -2.62 3.77
N LEU A 9 12.81 -3.11 3.67
CA LEU A 9 13.88 -2.39 2.99
C LEU A 9 13.62 -2.28 1.48
N SER A 10 13.13 -3.36 0.84
CA SER A 10 12.74 -3.33 -0.57
C SER A 10 11.60 -2.36 -0.83
N LEU A 11 10.58 -2.34 0.04
CA LEU A 11 9.47 -1.41 -0.06
C LEU A 11 9.94 0.04 0.14
N LEU A 12 10.81 0.29 1.12
CA LEU A 12 11.40 1.61 1.34
C LEU A 12 12.18 2.07 0.11
N ALA A 13 13.02 1.20 -0.47
CA ALA A 13 13.79 1.51 -1.67
C ALA A 13 12.87 1.85 -2.86
N LEU A 14 11.79 1.09 -3.04
CA LEU A 14 10.77 1.37 -4.06
C LEU A 14 10.09 2.72 -3.81
N CYS A 15 9.71 3.02 -2.56
CA CYS A 15 9.11 4.31 -2.21
C CYS A 15 10.07 5.47 -2.48
N VAL A 16 11.36 5.32 -2.15
CA VAL A 16 12.40 6.33 -2.43
C VAL A 16 12.60 6.52 -3.93
N LEU A 17 12.60 5.44 -4.71
CA LEU A 17 12.73 5.50 -6.17
C LEU A 17 11.52 6.20 -6.81
N LEU A 18 10.29 5.81 -6.43
CA LEU A 18 9.06 6.43 -6.90
C LEU A 18 8.96 7.89 -6.48
N PHE A 19 9.42 8.20 -5.26
CA PHE A 19 9.60 9.57 -4.83
C PHE A 19 10.50 10.26 -5.85
N TRP A 20 11.75 9.85 -5.99
CA TRP A 20 12.73 10.52 -6.86
C TRP A 20 12.23 10.70 -8.30
N LEU A 21 11.61 9.68 -8.90
CA LEU A 21 11.09 9.71 -10.27
C LEU A 21 9.98 10.76 -10.46
N THR A 22 9.10 10.91 -9.46
CA THR A 22 7.98 11.87 -9.50
C THR A 22 8.37 13.29 -9.10
N ARG A 23 9.67 13.55 -8.80
CA ARG A 23 10.16 14.83 -8.27
C ARG A 23 9.81 16.05 -9.12
N ARG A 24 9.84 15.92 -10.45
CA ARG A 24 9.64 17.03 -11.38
C ARG A 24 8.18 17.44 -11.53
N TRP A 25 7.26 16.52 -11.28
CA TRP A 25 5.86 16.68 -11.68
C TRP A 25 4.98 17.12 -10.52
N TRP A 26 5.27 16.65 -9.31
CA TRP A 26 4.41 16.81 -8.15
C TRP A 26 5.14 17.46 -6.98
N HIS A 27 4.42 18.29 -6.23
CA HIS A 27 4.91 18.81 -4.96
C HIS A 27 5.25 17.68 -3.97
N TRP A 28 6.23 17.93 -3.10
CA TRP A 28 6.74 16.93 -2.16
C TRP A 28 5.64 16.34 -1.24
N ALA A 29 4.72 17.16 -0.74
CA ALA A 29 3.65 16.72 0.16
C ALA A 29 2.63 15.78 -0.51
N THR A 30 2.28 16.02 -1.79
CA THR A 30 1.41 15.11 -2.56
C THR A 30 2.11 13.79 -2.87
N ARG A 31 3.43 13.82 -3.09
CA ARG A 31 4.22 12.60 -3.31
C ARG A 31 4.28 11.74 -2.05
N LEU A 32 4.54 12.32 -0.88
CA LEU A 32 4.53 11.57 0.37
C LEU A 32 3.16 10.97 0.67
N ALA A 33 2.08 11.73 0.47
CA ALA A 33 0.73 11.23 0.64
C ALA A 33 0.40 10.07 -0.32
N ALA A 34 0.85 10.15 -1.57
CA ALA A 34 0.67 9.06 -2.55
C ALA A 34 1.46 7.81 -2.16
N LEU A 35 2.71 7.96 -1.70
CA LEU A 35 3.53 6.84 -1.23
C LEU A 35 2.93 6.20 0.02
N ALA A 36 2.42 6.98 0.96
CA ALA A 36 1.71 6.48 2.13
C ALA A 36 0.47 5.67 1.70
N ALA A 37 -0.30 6.19 0.74
CA ALA A 37 -1.50 5.50 0.25
C ALA A 37 -1.18 4.17 -0.47
N ILE A 38 -0.08 4.11 -1.24
CA ILE A 38 0.36 2.90 -1.94
C ILE A 38 0.99 1.87 -0.98
N SER A 39 1.78 2.34 -0.02
CA SER A 39 2.49 1.47 0.94
C SER A 39 1.55 0.86 1.98
N ALA A 40 0.46 1.54 2.35
CA ALA A 40 -0.52 1.05 3.33
C ALA A 40 -1.08 -0.37 3.01
N PRO A 41 -1.65 -0.64 1.82
CA PRO A 41 -2.12 -1.99 1.49
C PRO A 41 -0.98 -3.01 1.34
N LEU A 42 0.21 -2.58 0.92
CA LEU A 42 1.39 -3.45 0.80
C LEU A 42 1.92 -3.91 2.17
N LEU A 43 1.72 -3.11 3.22
CA LEU A 43 2.19 -3.42 4.56
C LEU A 43 1.20 -4.22 5.39
N LEU A 44 -0.02 -4.44 4.90
CA LEU A 44 -1.09 -5.10 5.65
C LEU A 44 -0.71 -6.55 5.98
N PRO A 45 -0.43 -6.89 7.24
CA PRO A 45 -0.07 -8.25 7.61
C PRO A 45 -1.34 -9.09 7.80
N VAL A 46 -1.40 -10.26 7.18
CA VAL A 46 -2.49 -11.23 7.32
C VAL A 46 -1.90 -12.59 7.72
N ALA A 47 -2.62 -13.33 8.55
CA ALA A 47 -2.22 -14.67 8.97
C ALA A 47 -2.33 -15.64 7.79
N VAL A 48 -1.33 -16.51 7.62
CA VAL A 48 -1.34 -17.54 6.59
C VAL A 48 -2.08 -18.76 7.13
N GLY A 49 -3.39 -18.85 6.86
CA GLY A 49 -4.22 -19.99 7.28
C GLY A 49 -4.12 -20.28 8.78
N ASP A 50 -3.93 -21.55 9.13
CA ASP A 50 -3.78 -22.03 10.53
C ASP A 50 -2.35 -21.94 11.08
N THR A 51 -1.44 -21.28 10.36
CA THR A 51 -0.06 -21.11 10.84
C THR A 51 0.06 -19.91 11.79
N SER A 52 1.08 -19.93 12.66
CA SER A 52 1.46 -18.75 13.45
C SER A 52 2.15 -17.66 12.62
N GLU A 53 2.36 -17.89 11.32
CA GLU A 53 3.11 -16.98 10.45
C GLU A 53 2.20 -15.91 9.83
N ARG A 54 2.79 -14.72 9.61
CA ARG A 54 2.12 -13.59 8.96
C ARG A 54 2.87 -13.24 7.69
N ALA A 55 2.13 -13.03 6.62
CA ALA A 55 2.63 -12.55 5.35
C ALA A 55 1.85 -11.31 4.90
N PRO A 56 2.40 -10.49 3.97
CA PRO A 56 1.65 -9.40 3.39
C PRO A 56 0.37 -9.91 2.70
N ALA A 57 -0.75 -9.24 2.95
CA ALA A 57 -2.08 -9.64 2.47
C ALA A 57 -2.12 -9.84 0.95
N TRP A 58 -1.41 -8.99 0.19
CA TRP A 58 -1.38 -9.08 -1.26
C TRP A 58 -0.67 -10.35 -1.75
N VAL A 59 0.35 -10.82 -1.03
CA VAL A 59 1.08 -12.06 -1.37
C VAL A 59 0.15 -13.25 -1.18
N ILE A 60 -0.54 -13.31 -0.04
CA ILE A 60 -1.51 -14.38 0.25
C ILE A 60 -2.64 -14.35 -0.79
N ALA A 61 -3.21 -13.17 -1.06
CA ALA A 61 -4.30 -13.04 -2.02
C ALA A 61 -3.89 -13.51 -3.43
N VAL A 62 -2.71 -13.09 -3.92
CA VAL A 62 -2.21 -13.51 -5.25
C VAL A 62 -1.89 -15.00 -5.28
N PHE A 63 -1.16 -15.49 -4.29
CA PHE A 63 -0.72 -16.88 -4.25
C PHE A 63 -1.89 -17.86 -4.13
N GLU A 64 -2.78 -17.63 -3.16
CA GLU A 64 -3.96 -18.48 -2.96
C GLU A 64 -4.95 -18.38 -4.12
N SER A 65 -5.05 -17.22 -4.79
CA SER A 65 -5.90 -17.11 -5.99
C SER A 65 -5.37 -17.91 -7.18
N ALA A 66 -4.05 -18.06 -7.29
CA ALA A 66 -3.41 -18.69 -8.44
C ALA A 66 -3.21 -20.21 -8.24
N PHE A 67 -2.94 -20.64 -7.01
CA PHE A 67 -2.50 -22.01 -6.71
C PHE A 67 -3.27 -22.69 -5.58
N GLY A 68 -4.13 -21.97 -4.86
CA GLY A 68 -4.67 -22.41 -3.58
C GLY A 68 -6.19 -22.29 -3.46
N SER A 69 -6.63 -21.90 -2.27
CA SER A 69 -8.05 -21.84 -1.92
C SER A 69 -8.65 -20.47 -2.20
N GLU A 70 -9.72 -20.44 -3.00
CA GLU A 70 -10.46 -19.21 -3.28
C GLU A 70 -11.02 -18.56 -2.01
N ALA A 71 -11.40 -19.35 -1.01
CA ALA A 71 -11.92 -18.83 0.26
C ALA A 71 -10.84 -18.06 1.04
N VAL A 72 -9.61 -18.59 1.10
CA VAL A 72 -8.47 -17.96 1.78
C VAL A 72 -8.01 -16.73 1.00
N ALA A 73 -7.99 -16.81 -0.33
CA ALA A 73 -7.68 -15.69 -1.20
C ALA A 73 -8.65 -14.52 -0.96
N ARG A 74 -9.97 -14.78 -0.92
CA ARG A 74 -10.99 -13.76 -0.63
C ARG A 74 -10.85 -13.18 0.77
N ALA A 75 -10.56 -14.01 1.77
CA ALA A 75 -10.35 -13.57 3.15
C ALA A 75 -9.15 -12.60 3.28
N ALA A 76 -8.08 -12.81 2.50
CA ALA A 76 -6.95 -11.89 2.43
C ALA A 76 -7.22 -10.65 1.55
N LEU A 77 -8.01 -10.81 0.49
CA LEU A 77 -8.29 -9.73 -0.48
C LEU A 77 -9.28 -8.69 0.06
N LEU A 78 -10.26 -9.08 0.87
CA LEU A 78 -11.23 -8.15 1.48
C LEU A 78 -10.58 -7.04 2.31
N PRO A 79 -9.73 -7.35 3.33
CA PRO A 79 -9.09 -6.30 4.12
C PRO A 79 -8.08 -5.51 3.28
N LEU A 80 -7.45 -6.12 2.28
CA LEU A 80 -6.58 -5.41 1.33
C LEU A 80 -7.35 -4.33 0.55
N VAL A 81 -8.50 -4.69 -0.04
CA VAL A 81 -9.35 -3.76 -0.78
C VAL A 81 -9.89 -2.67 0.14
N ALA A 82 -10.30 -3.01 1.36
CA ALA A 82 -10.77 -2.03 2.34
C ALA A 82 -9.68 -0.99 2.66
N VAL A 83 -8.45 -1.42 2.96
CA VAL A 83 -7.33 -0.51 3.22
C VAL A 83 -7.00 0.33 2.00
N MET A 84 -7.01 -0.26 0.80
CA MET A 84 -6.77 0.45 -0.44
C MET A 84 -7.82 1.55 -0.68
N VAL A 85 -9.11 1.25 -0.47
CA VAL A 85 -10.19 2.23 -0.60
C VAL A 85 -10.02 3.37 0.40
N VAL A 86 -9.76 3.07 1.68
CA VAL A 86 -9.56 4.09 2.72
C VAL A 86 -8.34 4.97 2.41
N ALA A 87 -7.24 4.37 1.94
CA ALA A 87 -6.02 5.07 1.57
C ALA A 87 -6.27 6.02 0.38
N LEU A 88 -6.96 5.55 -0.66
CA LEU A 88 -7.31 6.35 -1.84
C LEU A 88 -8.28 7.48 -1.50
N LEU A 89 -9.29 7.22 -0.66
CA LEU A 89 -10.23 8.25 -0.20
C LEU A 89 -9.51 9.32 0.62
N SER A 90 -8.65 8.91 1.56
CA SER A 90 -7.85 9.84 2.37
C SER A 90 -6.93 10.68 1.49
N PHE A 91 -6.32 10.07 0.47
CA PHE A 91 -5.49 10.76 -0.51
C PHE A 91 -6.29 11.75 -1.37
N ALA A 92 -7.48 11.36 -1.83
CA ALA A 92 -8.37 12.23 -2.61
C ALA A 92 -8.83 13.44 -1.78
N VAL A 93 -9.25 13.23 -0.53
CA VAL A 93 -9.59 14.31 0.41
C VAL A 93 -8.40 15.23 0.65
N PHE A 94 -7.20 14.67 0.85
CA PHE A 94 -5.98 15.45 1.02
C PHE A 94 -5.68 16.33 -0.21
N ILE A 95 -5.79 15.78 -1.42
CA ILE A 95 -5.64 16.55 -2.66
C ILE A 95 -6.68 17.66 -2.75
N PHE A 96 -7.94 17.34 -2.47
CA PHE A 96 -9.05 18.29 -2.56
C PHE A 96 -8.85 19.49 -1.63
N VAL A 97 -8.61 19.22 -0.34
CA VAL A 97 -8.34 20.27 0.67
C VAL A 97 -7.11 21.10 0.29
N ARG A 98 -6.07 20.46 -0.25
CA ARG A 98 -4.86 21.17 -0.65
C ARG A 98 -5.07 22.05 -1.89
N ARG A 99 -5.91 21.63 -2.83
CA ARG A 99 -6.26 22.42 -4.02
C ARG A 99 -7.00 23.69 -3.65
N GLU A 100 -7.93 23.63 -2.69
CA GLU A 100 -8.66 24.80 -2.20
C GLU A 100 -7.76 25.80 -1.46
N ARG A 101 -6.68 25.32 -0.83
CA ARG A 101 -5.71 26.16 -0.12
C ARG A 101 -4.60 26.74 -1.01
N ALA A 102 -4.50 26.31 -2.27
CA ALA A 102 -3.60 26.94 -3.23
C ALA A 102 -4.31 28.17 -3.81
N PRO A 103 -3.97 29.41 -3.40
CA PRO A 103 -4.57 30.59 -4.00
C PRO A 103 -4.26 30.56 -5.50
N THR A 104 -5.29 30.77 -6.32
CA THR A 104 -5.16 31.10 -7.74
C THR A 104 -4.24 32.31 -7.84
N ALA A 105 -3.01 32.08 -8.31
CA ALA A 105 -2.09 33.14 -8.71
C ALA A 105 -2.56 33.76 -10.04
#